data_AF-W1PY58-F1
#
_entry.id   AF-W1PY58-F1
#
_cell.length_a   1.000
_cell.length_b   1.000
_cell.length_c   1.000
_cell.angle_alpha   90.00
_cell.angle_beta   90.00
_cell.angle_gamma   90.00
#
_symmetry.space_group_name_H-M   'P 1'
#
loop_
_entity.id
_entity.type
_entity.pdbx_description
1 polymer ?
#
loop_
_entity_poly.entity_id
_entity_poly.type
_entity_poly.pdbx_seq_one_letter_code
_entity_poly.pdbx_strand_id
1 'polypeptide(L)'
;MARSVFCLCPLGWAPWSPRIVESVALGCVPVIIADGIRLPFPEAVRWSQISISVAEKDVGKLGKILERVAATNLTAIQKNLWTESNRRTLLYTDPIQPGDATWHVLDNLARKRHHRSLRRRWSNQ
;
A
#
# COMPACT_ATOMS: atom_id res chain seq x y z
N MET A 1 6.20 4.63 -15.95
CA MET A 1 5.72 3.43 -15.23
C MET A 1 4.85 2.52 -16.08
N ALA A 2 3.99 3.01 -16.99
CA ALA A 2 2.99 2.20 -17.70
C ALA A 2 3.47 0.97 -18.53
N ARG A 3 4.79 0.77 -18.70
CA ARG A 3 5.37 -0.42 -19.37
C ARG A 3 6.30 -1.24 -18.48
N SER A 4 6.51 -0.82 -17.23
CA SER A 4 7.41 -1.47 -16.29
C SER A 4 6.66 -2.55 -15.51
N VAL A 5 7.31 -3.70 -15.30
CA VAL A 5 6.76 -4.78 -14.45
C VAL A 5 6.90 -4.44 -12.96
N PHE A 6 8.06 -3.91 -12.57
CA PHE A 6 8.38 -3.50 -11.20
C PHE A 6 8.57 -1.98 -11.11
N CYS A 7 8.03 -1.36 -10.06
CA CYS A 7 8.13 0.08 -9.82
C CYS A 7 8.75 0.34 -8.45
N LEU A 8 9.93 0.96 -8.44
CA LEU A 8 10.66 1.25 -7.21
C LEU A 8 9.99 2.36 -6.41
N CYS A 9 9.71 2.07 -5.14
CA CYS A 9 9.04 2.96 -4.19
C CYS A 9 9.93 3.16 -2.96
N PRO A 10 11.05 3.91 -3.07
CA PRO A 10 11.85 4.23 -1.89
C PRO A 10 11.10 5.19 -0.94
N LEU A 11 11.52 5.27 0.33
CA LEU A 11 10.86 6.08 1.37
C LEU A 11 10.73 7.56 0.97
N GLY A 12 11.79 8.15 0.41
CA GLY A 12 11.83 9.59 0.13
C GLY A 12 11.98 10.42 1.42
N TRP A 13 11.65 11.71 1.35
CA TRP A 13 11.75 12.62 2.50
C TRP A 13 10.51 12.60 3.42
N ALA A 14 9.33 12.33 2.85
CA ALA A 14 8.09 12.28 3.60
C ALA A 14 7.89 10.89 4.24
N PRO A 15 7.12 10.78 5.35
CA PRO A 15 6.80 9.49 5.97
C PRO A 15 5.78 8.66 5.17
N TRP A 16 5.56 9.01 3.89
CA TRP A 16 4.66 8.38 2.94
C TRP A 16 5.20 8.57 1.52
N SER A 17 4.77 7.72 0.59
CA SER A 17 5.27 7.74 -0.79
C SER A 17 4.11 7.56 -1.78
N PRO A 18 3.79 8.55 -2.64
CA PRO A 18 2.71 8.43 -3.62
C PRO A 18 2.97 7.31 -4.63
N ARG A 19 4.26 7.04 -4.91
CA ARG A 19 4.74 5.97 -5.79
C ARG A 19 4.13 4.62 -5.49
N ILE A 20 3.83 4.32 -4.22
CA ILE A 20 3.23 3.05 -3.81
C ILE A 20 1.85 2.89 -4.44
N VAL A 21 0.98 3.91 -4.32
CA VAL A 21 -0.39 3.88 -4.86
C VAL A 21 -0.37 4.03 -6.37
N GLU A 22 0.46 4.93 -6.91
CA GLU A 22 0.62 5.12 -8.36
C GLU A 22 1.06 3.83 -9.07
N SER A 23 1.97 3.06 -8.47
CA SER A 23 2.41 1.78 -9.02
C SER A 23 1.25 0.82 -9.15
N VAL A 24 0.42 0.68 -8.11
CA VAL A 24 -0.79 -0.16 -8.15
C VAL A 24 -1.79 0.36 -9.20
N ALA A 25 -2.03 1.67 -9.24
CA ALA A 25 -2.97 2.30 -10.17
C ALA A 25 -2.60 2.02 -11.64
N LEU A 26 -1.30 1.97 -11.93
CA LEU A 26 -0.72 1.71 -13.25
C LEU A 26 -0.41 0.23 -13.50
N GLY A 27 -0.77 -0.68 -12.58
CA GLY A 27 -0.57 -2.11 -12.75
C GLY A 27 0.88 -2.60 -12.63
N CYS A 28 1.74 -1.77 -12.05
CA CYS A 28 3.15 -2.04 -11.83
C CYS A 28 3.36 -2.57 -10.41
N VAL A 29 4.10 -3.68 -10.26
CA VAL A 29 4.35 -4.29 -8.95
C VAL A 29 5.18 -3.31 -8.10
N PRO A 30 4.65 -2.79 -6.98
CA PRO A 30 5.39 -1.88 -6.12
C PRO A 30 6.53 -2.62 -5.43
N VAL A 31 7.75 -2.10 -5.57
CA VAL A 31 8.92 -2.55 -4.84
C VAL A 31 9.23 -1.51 -3.76
N ILE A 32 8.79 -1.79 -2.55
CA ILE A 32 8.84 -0.88 -1.41
C ILE A 32 10.23 -1.00 -0.77
N ILE A 33 10.98 0.10 -0.79
CA ILE A 33 12.34 0.21 -0.21
C ILE A 33 12.28 1.28 0.88
N ALA A 34 11.68 0.94 2.00
CA ALA A 34 11.30 1.91 3.02
C ALA A 34 11.09 1.19 4.36
N ASP A 35 12.14 1.15 5.18
CA ASP A 35 12.07 0.42 6.44
C ASP A 35 11.10 1.11 7.41
N GLY A 36 10.14 0.35 7.95
CA GLY A 36 9.14 0.87 8.91
C GLY A 36 8.06 1.78 8.32
N ILE A 37 7.96 1.93 6.99
CA ILE A 37 6.88 2.72 6.38
C ILE A 37 5.50 2.12 6.73
N ARG A 38 4.54 2.99 7.05
CA ARG A 38 3.14 2.57 7.19
C ARG A 38 2.47 2.62 5.82
N LEU A 39 2.07 1.46 5.31
CA LEU A 39 1.39 1.36 4.02
C LEU A 39 -0.06 1.89 4.10
N PRO A 40 -0.65 2.35 2.97
CA PRO A 40 -2.05 2.75 2.92
C PRO A 40 -2.99 1.58 3.24
N PHE A 41 -3.98 1.84 4.11
CA PHE A 41 -5.07 0.90 4.46
C PHE A 41 -4.61 -0.56 4.66
N PRO A 42 -3.62 -0.83 5.54
CA PRO A 42 -3.04 -2.18 5.68
C PRO A 42 -4.05 -3.21 6.21
N GLU A 43 -5.13 -2.76 6.84
CA GLU A 43 -6.28 -3.57 7.24
C GLU A 43 -7.14 -4.06 6.06
N ALA A 44 -7.15 -3.33 4.94
CA ALA A 44 -7.97 -3.62 3.77
C ALA A 44 -7.16 -4.19 2.60
N VAL A 45 -5.88 -3.83 2.51
CA VAL A 45 -4.97 -4.27 1.45
C VAL A 45 -3.92 -5.21 2.00
N ARG A 46 -3.90 -6.45 1.50
CA ARG A 46 -2.86 -7.43 1.80
C ARG A 46 -1.59 -7.14 0.99
N TRP A 47 -0.82 -6.15 1.44
CA TRP A 47 0.39 -5.66 0.74
C TRP A 47 1.41 -6.76 0.42
N SER A 48 1.59 -7.76 1.28
CA SER A 48 2.47 -8.91 1.03
C SER A 48 2.07 -9.76 -0.19
N GLN A 49 0.84 -9.62 -0.68
CA GLN A 49 0.33 -10.35 -1.84
C GLN A 49 0.42 -9.54 -3.15
N ILE A 50 0.67 -8.23 -3.06
CA ILE A 50 0.64 -7.32 -4.21
C ILE A 50 1.92 -6.51 -4.40
N SER A 51 2.86 -6.59 -3.47
CA SER A 51 4.09 -5.81 -3.48
C SER A 51 5.29 -6.64 -3.03
N ILE A 52 6.48 -6.10 -3.25
CA ILE A 52 7.75 -6.65 -2.79
C ILE A 52 8.31 -5.66 -1.78
N SER A 53 8.57 -6.10 -0.54
CA SER A 53 9.29 -5.29 0.44
C SER A 53 10.76 -5.67 0.43
N VAL A 54 11.63 -4.66 0.30
CA VAL A 54 13.09 -4.81 0.30
C VAL A 54 13.65 -3.91 1.38
N ALA A 55 14.43 -4.47 2.30
CA ALA A 55 15.10 -3.68 3.33
C ALA A 55 16.09 -2.71 2.68
N GLU A 56 16.26 -1.51 3.24
CA GLU A 56 17.11 -0.47 2.64
C GLU A 56 18.56 -0.94 2.51
N LYS A 57 19.05 -1.71 3.48
CA LYS A 57 20.37 -2.33 3.46
C LYS A 57 20.59 -3.35 2.33
N ASP A 58 19.52 -3.90 1.76
CA ASP A 58 19.57 -4.95 0.73
C ASP A 58 19.36 -4.39 -0.69
N VAL A 59 19.31 -3.07 -0.87
CA VAL A 59 19.21 -2.42 -2.20
C VAL A 59 20.32 -2.86 -3.15
N GLY A 60 21.53 -3.11 -2.64
CA GLY A 60 22.64 -3.64 -3.46
C GLY A 60 22.37 -5.02 -4.07
N LYS A 61 21.37 -5.76 -3.56
CA LYS A 61 20.95 -7.09 -4.05
C LYS A 61 19.67 -7.04 -4.87
N LEU A 62 19.15 -5.84 -5.17
CA LEU A 62 17.83 -5.63 -5.76
C LEU A 62 17.60 -6.43 -7.05
N GLY A 63 18.58 -6.44 -7.97
CA GLY A 63 18.49 -7.21 -9.22
C GLY A 63 18.18 -8.70 -8.98
N LYS A 64 18.96 -9.35 -8.11
CA LYS A 64 18.78 -10.77 -7.76
C LYS A 64 17.42 -11.05 -7.10
N ILE A 65 16.94 -10.13 -6.26
CA ILE A 65 15.63 -10.24 -5.61
C ILE A 65 14.52 -10.19 -6.67
N LEU A 66 14.58 -9.21 -7.59
CA LEU A 66 13.57 -9.05 -8.62
C LEU A 66 13.58 -10.18 -9.65
N GLU A 67 14.76 -10.66 -10.05
CA GLU A 67 14.90 -11.84 -10.92
C GLU A 67 14.27 -13.08 -10.30
N ARG A 68 14.54 -13.33 -9.01
CA ARG A 68 13.93 -14.45 -8.29
C ARG A 68 12.41 -14.33 -8.25
N VAL A 69 11.87 -13.15 -7.96
CA VAL A 69 10.42 -12.93 -7.93
C VAL A 69 9.80 -13.07 -9.32
N ALA A 70 10.46 -12.56 -10.35
CA ALA A 70 10.05 -12.72 -11.74
C ALA A 70 9.92 -14.19 -12.14
N ALA A 71 10.86 -15.03 -11.70
CA ALA A 71 10.88 -16.46 -12.00
C ALA A 71 9.84 -17.29 -11.21
N THR A 72 9.36 -16.81 -10.06
CA THR A 72 8.50 -17.62 -9.18
C THR A 72 7.10 -17.04 -8.96
N ASN A 73 7.01 -15.80 -8.46
CA ASN A 73 5.78 -15.29 -7.84
C ASN A 73 5.08 -14.22 -8.68
N LEU A 74 5.74 -13.70 -9.72
CA LEU A 74 5.29 -12.50 -10.43
C LEU A 74 3.86 -12.59 -10.94
N THR A 75 3.48 -13.70 -11.61
CA THR A 75 2.13 -13.87 -12.13
C THR A 75 1.06 -13.82 -11.03
N ALA A 76 1.34 -14.41 -9.88
CA ALA A 76 0.42 -14.37 -8.74
C ALA A 76 0.30 -12.95 -8.17
N ILE A 77 1.43 -12.25 -8.02
CA ILE A 77 1.45 -10.85 -7.54
C ILE A 77 0.66 -9.96 -8.48
N GLN A 78 0.90 -10.05 -9.80
CA GLN A 78 0.18 -9.25 -10.79
C GLN A 78 -1.32 -9.56 -10.79
N LYS A 79 -1.72 -10.84 -10.71
CA LYS A 79 -3.14 -11.21 -10.61
C LYS A 79 -3.82 -10.57 -9.40
N ASN A 80 -3.15 -10.53 -8.25
CA ASN A 80 -3.68 -9.90 -7.04
C ASN A 80 -3.70 -8.37 -7.15
N LEU A 81 -2.66 -7.77 -7.76
CA LEU A 81 -2.54 -6.34 -7.96
C LEU A 81 -3.74 -5.76 -8.73
N TRP A 82 -4.19 -6.47 -9.77
CA TRP A 82 -5.28 -6.06 -10.65
C TRP A 82 -6.69 -6.38 -10.14
N THR A 83 -6.84 -6.87 -8.91
CA THR A 83 -8.18 -7.13 -8.35
C THR A 83 -8.95 -5.82 -8.13
N GLU A 84 -10.25 -5.84 -8.45
CA GLU A 84 -11.12 -4.68 -8.27
C GLU A 84 -11.15 -4.20 -6.81
N SER A 85 -11.06 -5.14 -5.86
CA SER A 85 -10.98 -4.80 -4.43
C SER A 85 -9.78 -3.94 -4.10
N ASN A 86 -8.58 -4.28 -4.60
CA ASN A 86 -7.36 -3.52 -4.32
C ASN A 86 -7.37 -2.16 -5.02
N ARG A 87 -7.84 -2.11 -6.27
CA ARG A 87 -7.99 -0.85 -7.00
C ARG A 87 -8.97 0.09 -6.31
N ARG A 88 -10.16 -0.39 -5.96
CA ARG A 88 -11.17 0.42 -5.27
C ARG A 88 -10.64 0.95 -3.94
N THR A 89 -10.06 0.09 -3.11
CA THR A 89 -9.51 0.47 -1.79
C THR A 89 -8.48 1.59 -1.87
N LEU A 90 -7.68 1.64 -2.93
CA LEU A 90 -6.54 2.55 -3.06
C LEU A 90 -6.82 3.80 -3.91
N LEU A 91 -7.94 3.84 -4.64
CA LEU A 91 -8.28 4.93 -5.54
C LEU A 91 -9.50 5.71 -5.07
N TYR A 92 -9.49 7.01 -5.33
CA TYR A 92 -10.63 7.88 -5.12
C TYR A 92 -11.59 7.74 -6.30
N THR A 93 -12.88 7.57 -6.01
CA THR A 93 -13.93 7.49 -7.03
C THR A 93 -14.95 8.61 -6.83
N ASP A 94 -15.57 9.04 -7.93
CA ASP A 94 -16.69 9.97 -7.95
C ASP A 94 -17.85 9.33 -8.75
N PRO A 95 -19.01 9.04 -8.12
CA PRO A 95 -19.35 9.27 -6.72
C PRO A 95 -18.58 8.35 -5.76
N ILE A 96 -18.52 8.74 -4.48
CA ILE A 96 -17.91 7.94 -3.40
C ILE A 96 -18.58 6.57 -3.33
N GLN A 97 -17.77 5.51 -3.26
CA GLN A 97 -18.24 4.14 -3.16
C GLN A 97 -17.85 3.50 -1.82
N PRO A 98 -18.69 2.64 -1.22
CA PRO A 98 -18.29 1.86 -0.06
C PRO A 98 -17.01 1.05 -0.32
N GLY A 99 -16.00 1.25 0.53
CA GLY A 99 -14.69 0.60 0.42
C GLY A 99 -13.75 1.24 -0.61
N ASP A 100 -14.06 2.45 -1.10
CA ASP A 100 -13.07 3.26 -1.85
C ASP A 100 -12.06 3.95 -0.91
N ALA A 101 -11.05 4.62 -1.48
CA ALA A 101 -10.07 5.35 -0.67
C ALA A 101 -10.72 6.42 0.23
N THR A 102 -11.73 7.13 -0.26
CA THR A 102 -12.47 8.15 0.51
C THR A 102 -13.14 7.52 1.73
N TRP A 103 -13.85 6.41 1.50
CA TRP A 103 -14.54 5.63 2.51
C TRP A 103 -13.57 5.15 3.59
N HIS A 104 -12.44 4.57 3.22
CA HIS A 104 -11.44 4.11 4.18
C HIS A 104 -10.80 5.24 4.98
N VAL A 105 -10.60 6.42 4.38
CA VAL A 105 -10.17 7.61 5.12
C VAL A 105 -11.22 8.01 6.15
N LEU A 106 -12.49 8.14 5.75
CA LEU A 106 -13.59 8.54 6.63
C LEU A 106 -13.81 7.54 7.78
N ASP A 107 -13.80 6.23 7.49
CA ASP A 107 -13.91 5.15 8.48
C ASP A 107 -12.75 5.20 9.50
N ASN A 108 -11.51 5.35 9.02
CA ASN A 108 -10.35 5.47 9.89
C ASN A 108 -10.40 6.72 10.78
N LEU A 109 -10.86 7.86 10.26
CA LEU A 109 -11.05 9.07 11.04
C LEU A 109 -12.16 8.91 12.08
N ALA A 110 -13.29 8.29 11.71
CA ALA A 110 -14.38 8.00 12.62
C ALA A 110 -13.92 7.12 13.79
N ARG A 111 -13.24 6.00 13.52
CA ARG A 111 -12.66 5.12 14.55
C ARG A 111 -11.73 5.87 15.50
N LYS A 112 -10.82 6.70 14.97
CA LYS A 112 -9.92 7.53 15.81
C LYS A 112 -10.68 8.51 16.70
N ARG A 113 -11.79 9.09 16.22
CA ARG A 113 -12.64 9.98 17.02
C ARG A 113 -13.28 9.22 18.18
N HIS A 114 -13.82 8.02 17.93
CA HIS A 114 -14.42 7.17 18.96
C HIS A 114 -13.41 6.73 20.03
N HIS A 115 -12.19 6.36 19.63
CA HIS A 115 -11.13 6.03 20.60
C HIS A 115 -10.74 7.24 21.48
N ARG A 116 -10.69 8.44 20.90
CA ARG A 116 -10.39 9.68 21.66
C ARG A 116 -11.51 10.03 22.64
N SER A 117 -12.78 9.89 22.25
CA SER A 117 -13.91 10.17 23.15
C SER A 117 -13.95 9.19 24.31
N LEU A 118 -13.68 7.90 24.07
CA LEU A 118 -13.52 6.92 25.13
C LEU A 118 -12.38 7.33 26.06
N ARG A 119 -11.15 7.51 25.56
CA ARG A 119 -9.97 7.82 26.39
C ARG A 119 -10.17 9.05 27.28
N ARG A 120 -10.84 10.11 26.80
CA ARG A 120 -11.21 11.29 27.61
C ARG A 120 -12.16 10.97 28.76
N ARG A 121 -13.07 10.02 28.55
CA ARG A 121 -14.05 9.58 29.55
C ARG A 121 -13.40 8.76 30.67
N TRP A 122 -12.36 7.98 30.34
CA TRP A 122 -11.56 7.22 31.32
C TRP A 122 -10.54 8.08 32.07
N SER A 123 -10.06 9.19 31.50
CA SER A 123 -9.12 10.10 32.18
C SER A 123 -9.80 11.10 33.13
N ASN A 124 -11.13 11.23 33.06
CA ASN A 124 -11.94 12.12 33.91
C ASN A 124 -12.68 11.35 35.01
N GLN A 125 -12.25 10.13 35.30
CA GLN A 125 -12.75 9.24 36.34
C GLN A 125 -11.56 8.77 37.18
#